data_AF-A0A0P0BR93-F1
#
_entry.id   AF-A0A0P0BR93-F1
#
_cell.length_a   1.000
_cell.length_b   1.000
_cell.length_c   1.000
_cell.angle_alpha   90.00
_cell.angle_beta   90.00
_cell.angle_gamma   90.00
#
_symmetry.space_group_name_H-M   'P 1'
#
loop_
_entity.id
_entity.type
_entity.pdbx_description
1 polymer ?
#
loop_
_entity_poly.entity_id
_entity_poly.type
_entity_poly.pdbx_seq_one_letter_code
_entity_poly.pdbx_strand_id
1 'polypeptide(L)'
;YATRTILIATGSSSATLQPVGIELSLPGDSSRLVLPQDTLLWEFAKFHVASNDAAYHQLVSHWLHTHAVVEPFIIATRRRLSVMHPIHRLLDPHFKDTLHINALARAIFLNAGGILETLLFTGEYSMELSSHLYKEWRFDKQALPEDLLERGMAKLRVRDEVVSGPMEQVERDKSSNKAATGAEQKMFEVDAEVELVLEDYPYAKDGIEIWTAIETWVTEYCNVFYLNDMM
;
A
#
# COMPACT_ATOMS: atom_id res chain seq x y z
N TYR A 1 15.76 -6.65 -20.93
CA TYR A 1 14.55 -7.43 -21.26
C TYR A 1 13.38 -6.87 -20.49
N ALA A 2 12.20 -6.81 -21.11
CA ALA A 2 10.95 -6.70 -20.34
C ALA A 2 10.67 -8.07 -19.75
N THR A 3 10.57 -8.17 -18.43
CA THR A 3 10.45 -9.46 -17.72
C THR A 3 9.03 -9.68 -17.23
N ARG A 4 8.55 -10.93 -17.28
CA ARG A 4 7.33 -11.36 -16.60
C ARG A 4 7.61 -12.63 -15.81
N THR A 5 7.31 -12.62 -14.52
CA THR A 5 7.53 -13.76 -13.62
C THR A 5 6.20 -14.42 -13.30
N ILE A 6 6.15 -15.75 -13.38
CA ILE A 6 4.99 -16.55 -13.00
C ILE A 6 5.30 -17.16 -11.63
N LEU A 7 4.43 -16.88 -10.66
CA LEU A 7 4.52 -17.40 -9.30
C LEU A 7 3.32 -18.32 -9.04
N ILE A 8 3.52 -19.40 -8.28
CA ILE A 8 2.46 -20.27 -7.78
C ILE A 8 2.55 -20.32 -6.26
N ALA A 9 1.41 -20.17 -5.60
CA ALA A 9 1.25 -20.39 -4.17
C ALA A 9 1.21 -21.90 -3.89
N THR A 10 2.15 -22.42 -3.08
CA THR A 10 2.19 -23.84 -2.69
C THR A 10 1.71 -24.04 -1.25
N GLY A 11 0.67 -24.83 -1.05
CA GLY A 11 0.12 -25.18 0.28
C GLY A 11 -1.17 -24.43 0.63
N SER A 12 -2.00 -25.03 1.49
CA SER A 12 -3.33 -24.51 1.86
C SER A 12 -3.37 -23.64 3.13
N SER A 13 -2.29 -23.57 3.91
CA SER A 13 -2.26 -22.87 5.22
C SER A 13 -0.98 -22.08 5.54
N SER A 14 0.03 -22.14 4.67
CA SER A 14 1.25 -21.30 4.72
C SER A 14 1.83 -21.28 3.32
N ALA A 15 1.15 -20.54 2.45
CA ALA A 15 1.42 -20.53 1.02
C ALA A 15 2.71 -19.76 0.73
N THR A 16 3.82 -20.47 0.58
CA THR A 16 5.04 -19.86 0.01
C THR A 16 4.86 -19.67 -1.49
N LEU A 17 5.27 -18.50 -2.00
CA LEU A 17 5.27 -18.22 -3.44
C LEU A 17 6.50 -18.83 -4.09
N GLN A 18 6.29 -19.74 -5.04
CA GLN A 18 7.35 -20.37 -5.80
C GLN A 18 7.37 -19.84 -7.24
N PRO A 19 8.51 -19.34 -7.74
CA PRO A 19 8.64 -18.98 -9.14
C PRO A 19 8.69 -20.23 -10.02
N VAL A 20 7.82 -20.28 -11.03
CA VAL A 20 7.69 -21.42 -11.96
C VAL A 20 8.11 -21.10 -13.39
N GLY A 21 8.39 -19.83 -13.68
CA GLY A 21 8.93 -19.41 -14.97
C GLY A 21 9.16 -17.90 -15.04
N ILE A 22 10.13 -17.50 -15.85
CA ILE A 22 10.42 -16.10 -16.17
C ILE A 22 10.44 -15.96 -17.69
N GLU A 23 9.55 -15.12 -18.21
CA GLU A 23 9.57 -14.70 -19.61
C GLU A 23 10.48 -13.48 -19.77
N LEU A 24 11.43 -13.56 -20.70
CA LEU A 24 12.33 -12.48 -21.10
C LEU A 24 11.97 -12.02 -22.51
N SER A 25 11.44 -10.81 -22.64
CA SER A 25 10.95 -10.27 -23.90
C SER A 25 11.78 -9.08 -24.40
N LEU A 26 11.96 -9.01 -25.70
CA LEU A 26 12.51 -7.87 -26.44
C LEU A 26 11.43 -7.30 -27.39
N PRO A 27 11.57 -6.04 -27.84
CA PRO A 27 10.68 -5.49 -28.86
C PRO A 27 10.67 -6.36 -30.13
N GLY A 28 9.49 -6.55 -30.74
CA GLY A 28 9.32 -7.31 -31.99
C GLY A 28 9.08 -8.81 -31.82
N ASP A 29 8.26 -9.19 -30.82
CA ASP A 29 7.80 -10.56 -30.54
C ASP A 29 8.88 -11.63 -30.30
N SER A 30 10.09 -11.19 -29.96
CA SER A 30 11.16 -12.09 -29.51
C SER A 30 11.07 -12.27 -28.01
N SER A 31 10.46 -13.38 -27.56
CA SER A 31 10.41 -13.76 -26.15
C SER A 31 11.01 -15.15 -25.89
N ARG A 32 11.55 -15.32 -24.69
CA ARG A 32 12.10 -16.60 -24.22
C ARG A 32 11.57 -16.89 -22.83
N LEU A 33 10.87 -18.02 -22.67
CA LEU A 33 10.51 -18.55 -21.37
C LEU A 33 11.69 -19.34 -20.77
N VAL A 34 12.11 -18.97 -19.56
CA VAL A 34 13.13 -19.66 -18.78
C VAL A 34 12.43 -20.32 -17.59
N LEU A 35 12.63 -21.63 -17.42
CA LEU A 35 12.05 -22.40 -16.33
C LEU A 35 13.04 -22.57 -15.17
N PRO A 36 12.55 -22.76 -13.92
CA PRO A 36 13.39 -23.01 -12.77
C PRO A 36 14.13 -24.34 -12.94
N GLN A 37 15.44 -24.22 -13.18
CA GLN A 37 16.39 -25.33 -13.24
C GLN A 37 17.71 -24.82 -12.65
N ASP A 38 18.54 -25.70 -12.09
CA ASP A 38 19.86 -25.36 -11.54
C ASP A 38 20.86 -25.01 -12.65
N THR A 39 20.61 -23.89 -13.34
CA THR A 39 21.33 -23.45 -14.51
C THR A 39 21.67 -21.97 -14.40
N LEU A 40 22.79 -21.59 -15.00
CA LEU A 40 23.21 -20.19 -15.07
C LEU A 40 22.17 -19.30 -15.78
N LEU A 41 21.40 -19.85 -16.71
CA LEU A 41 20.33 -19.12 -17.41
C LEU A 41 19.19 -18.72 -16.47
N TRP A 42 18.83 -19.57 -15.49
CA TRP A 42 17.82 -19.23 -14.50
C TRP A 42 18.28 -18.09 -13.59
N GLU A 43 19.53 -18.12 -13.15
CA GLU A 43 20.12 -17.03 -12.35
C GLU A 43 20.15 -15.71 -13.12
N PHE A 44 20.53 -15.72 -14.41
CA PHE A 44 20.48 -14.52 -15.25
C PHE A 44 19.06 -14.01 -15.47
N ALA A 45 18.07 -14.90 -15.63
CA ALA A 45 16.67 -14.50 -15.74
C ALA A 45 16.19 -13.78 -14.47
N LYS A 46 16.51 -14.32 -13.29
CA LYS A 46 16.22 -13.66 -12.00
C LYS A 46 16.93 -12.32 -11.87
N PHE A 47 18.18 -12.20 -12.32
CA PHE A 47 18.92 -10.93 -12.31
C PHE A 47 18.21 -9.85 -13.15
N HIS A 48 17.69 -10.20 -14.33
CA HIS A 48 16.90 -9.25 -15.13
C HIS A 48 15.60 -8.84 -14.45
N VAL A 49 14.89 -9.79 -13.81
CA VAL A 49 13.70 -9.47 -13.01
C VAL A 49 14.04 -8.51 -11.89
N ALA A 50 15.09 -8.81 -11.11
CA ALA A 50 15.53 -7.96 -10.00
C ALA A 50 15.98 -6.57 -10.46
N SER A 51 16.61 -6.47 -11.64
CA SER A 51 16.98 -5.18 -12.24
C SER A 51 15.75 -4.34 -12.58
N ASN A 52 14.75 -4.95 -13.20
CA ASN A 52 13.47 -4.29 -13.54
C ASN A 52 12.71 -3.87 -12.28
N ASP A 53 12.63 -4.76 -11.28
CA ASP A 53 11.97 -4.49 -10.00
C ASP A 53 12.67 -3.35 -9.24
N ALA A 54 14.00 -3.34 -9.18
CA ALA A 54 14.75 -2.26 -8.54
C ALA A 54 14.51 -0.89 -9.21
N ALA A 55 14.45 -0.85 -10.55
CA ALA A 55 14.15 0.38 -11.27
C ALA A 55 12.70 0.84 -11.02
N TYR A 56 11.73 -0.07 -11.12
CA TYR A 56 10.32 0.26 -10.84
C TYR A 56 10.12 0.72 -9.38
N HIS A 57 10.70 0.00 -8.43
CA HIS A 57 10.67 0.35 -7.02
C HIS A 57 11.22 1.77 -6.79
N GLN A 58 12.43 2.07 -7.27
CA GLN A 58 13.04 3.37 -7.02
C GLN A 58 12.30 4.51 -7.69
N LEU A 59 11.89 4.34 -8.95
CA LEU A 59 11.29 5.42 -9.76
C LEU A 59 9.81 5.63 -9.49
N VAL A 60 9.10 4.56 -9.13
CA VAL A 60 7.63 4.53 -9.07
C VAL A 60 7.18 4.33 -7.63
N SER A 61 7.39 3.14 -7.06
CA SER A 61 6.88 2.82 -5.72
C SER A 61 7.44 3.75 -4.63
N HIS A 62 8.72 4.10 -4.74
CA HIS A 62 9.40 4.98 -3.80
C HIS A 62 9.28 6.44 -4.24
N TRP A 63 9.96 6.86 -5.31
CA TRP A 63 9.97 8.27 -5.71
C TRP A 63 8.58 8.81 -6.06
N LEU A 64 7.87 8.20 -7.02
CA LEU A 64 6.62 8.76 -7.51
C LEU A 64 5.51 8.68 -6.47
N HIS A 65 5.22 7.48 -5.98
CA HIS A 65 4.05 7.18 -5.14
C HIS A 65 4.21 7.64 -3.68
N THR A 66 5.39 8.10 -3.25
CA THR A 66 5.57 8.71 -1.93
C THR A 66 6.11 10.13 -2.01
N HIS A 67 7.33 10.33 -2.53
CA HIS A 67 7.96 11.65 -2.52
C HIS A 67 7.23 12.67 -3.41
N ALA A 68 7.05 12.34 -4.69
CA ALA A 68 6.55 13.30 -5.67
C ALA A 68 5.07 13.62 -5.48
N VAL A 69 4.22 12.62 -5.19
CA VAL A 69 2.78 12.83 -5.00
C VAL A 69 2.44 13.53 -3.68
N VAL A 70 3.26 13.40 -2.63
CA VAL A 70 3.00 14.04 -1.34
C VAL A 70 3.29 15.55 -1.39
N GLU A 71 4.33 15.98 -2.11
CA GLU A 71 4.78 17.39 -2.17
C GLU A 71 3.65 18.39 -2.54
N PRO A 72 2.77 18.12 -3.52
CA PRO A 72 1.59 18.95 -3.80
C PRO A 72 0.63 19.13 -2.60
N PHE A 73 0.39 18.10 -1.79
CA PHE A 73 -0.46 18.20 -0.60
C PHE A 73 0.16 19.11 0.46
N ILE A 74 1.49 19.08 0.61
CA ILE A 74 2.22 19.98 1.51
C ILE A 74 2.02 21.42 1.06
N ILE A 75 2.29 21.69 -0.22
CA ILE A 75 2.18 23.04 -0.79
C ILE A 75 0.74 23.55 -0.66
N ALA A 76 -0.27 22.74 -0.99
CA ALA A 76 -1.67 23.11 -0.85
C ALA A 76 -2.04 23.42 0.61
N THR A 77 -1.66 22.56 1.55
CA THR A 77 -1.93 22.72 2.98
C THR A 77 -1.34 24.02 3.51
N ARG A 78 -0.05 24.29 3.24
CA ARG A 78 0.62 25.52 3.69
C ARG A 78 0.07 26.79 3.08
N ARG A 79 -0.44 26.72 1.84
CA ARG A 79 -0.95 27.90 1.10
C ARG A 79 -2.42 28.19 1.38
N ARG A 80 -3.21 27.20 1.77
CA ARG A 80 -4.68 27.31 1.84
C ARG A 80 -5.26 27.08 3.23
N LEU A 81 -4.55 26.42 4.13
CA LEU A 81 -5.03 26.16 5.48
C LEU A 81 -4.19 26.93 6.49
N SER A 82 -4.84 27.77 7.30
CA SER A 82 -4.20 28.46 8.43
C SER A 82 -3.51 27.45 9.34
N VAL A 83 -2.42 27.84 10.00
CA VAL A 83 -1.75 27.02 11.04
C VAL A 83 -2.67 26.66 12.22
N MET A 84 -3.80 27.36 12.35
CA MET A 84 -4.84 27.07 13.36
C MET A 84 -5.96 26.15 12.83
N HIS A 85 -6.01 25.87 11.52
CA HIS A 85 -7.03 25.02 10.94
C HIS A 85 -6.83 23.56 11.41
N PRO A 86 -7.88 22.83 11.81
CA PRO A 86 -7.75 21.45 12.31
C PRO A 86 -7.03 20.53 11.32
N ILE A 87 -7.41 20.54 10.05
CA ILE A 87 -6.73 19.72 9.02
C ILE A 87 -5.26 20.11 8.80
N HIS A 88 -4.87 21.39 9.01
CA HIS A 88 -3.46 21.75 8.97
C HIS A 88 -2.72 21.05 10.11
N ARG A 89 -3.26 21.12 11.33
CA ARG A 89 -2.67 20.48 12.52
C ARG A 89 -2.59 18.96 12.40
N LEU A 90 -3.60 18.34 11.79
CA LEU A 90 -3.62 16.91 11.53
C LEU A 90 -2.50 16.49 10.56
N LEU A 91 -2.35 17.20 9.44
CA LEU A 91 -1.44 16.80 8.36
C LEU A 91 0.01 17.24 8.58
N ASP A 92 0.25 18.35 9.28
CA ASP A 92 1.58 18.97 9.44
C ASP A 92 2.68 18.01 9.90
N PRO A 93 2.48 17.13 10.91
CA PRO A 93 3.50 16.18 11.34
C PRO A 93 3.92 15.19 10.24
N HIS A 94 3.01 14.83 9.32
CA HIS A 94 3.26 13.88 8.24
C HIS A 94 4.06 14.48 7.07
N PHE A 95 4.23 15.80 7.06
CA PHE A 95 4.97 16.53 6.01
C PHE A 95 6.39 16.90 6.41
N LYS A 96 6.81 16.46 7.61
CA LYS A 96 8.12 16.80 8.15
C LYS A 96 9.22 16.34 7.20
N ASP A 97 10.11 17.28 6.88
CA ASP A 97 11.31 17.11 6.04
C ASP A 97 11.07 16.69 4.57
N THR A 98 9.85 16.36 4.14
CA THR A 98 9.55 15.92 2.76
C THR A 98 9.96 16.94 1.70
N LEU A 99 9.64 18.23 1.88
CA LEU A 99 10.06 19.27 0.93
C LEU A 99 11.58 19.43 0.87
N HIS A 100 12.25 19.27 2.01
CA HIS A 100 13.70 19.39 2.09
C HIS A 100 14.39 18.23 1.36
N ILE A 101 13.99 16.99 1.65
CA ILE A 101 14.56 15.81 1.00
C ILE A 101 14.23 15.79 -0.50
N ASN A 102 13.04 16.22 -0.92
CA ASN A 102 12.70 16.31 -2.35
C ASN A 102 13.55 17.36 -3.07
N ALA A 103 13.82 18.52 -2.43
CA ALA A 103 14.70 19.53 -2.99
C ALA A 103 16.14 19.01 -3.15
N LEU A 104 16.65 18.28 -2.15
CA LEU A 104 17.96 17.61 -2.25
C LEU A 104 17.94 16.55 -3.35
N ALA A 105 16.91 15.71 -3.42
CA ALA A 105 16.79 14.68 -4.44
C ALA A 105 16.86 15.30 -5.85
N ARG A 106 16.15 16.41 -6.11
CA ARG A 106 16.25 17.14 -7.38
C ARG A 106 17.63 17.72 -7.66
N ALA A 107 18.39 18.09 -6.63
CA ALA A 107 19.68 18.76 -6.79
C ALA A 107 20.86 17.79 -7.02
N ILE A 108 20.84 16.60 -6.41
CA ILE A 108 21.99 15.68 -6.42
C ILE A 108 21.65 14.26 -6.91
N PHE A 109 20.39 13.84 -6.81
CA PHE A 109 20.00 12.45 -7.02
C PHE A 109 19.34 12.26 -8.39
N LEU A 110 18.32 13.05 -8.70
CA LEU A 110 17.44 12.92 -9.88
C LEU A 110 17.85 13.84 -11.05
N ASN A 111 18.80 14.74 -10.85
CA ASN A 111 19.28 15.63 -11.91
C ASN A 111 20.01 14.84 -13.01
N ALA A 112 20.10 15.43 -14.20
CA ALA A 112 20.88 14.88 -15.31
C ALA A 112 22.33 14.60 -14.87
N GLY A 113 22.83 13.41 -15.16
CA GLY A 113 24.14 12.92 -14.71
C GLY A 113 24.24 12.66 -13.20
N GLY A 114 23.12 12.69 -12.48
CA GLY A 114 23.03 12.46 -11.03
C GLY A 114 23.17 10.99 -10.64
N ILE A 115 23.02 10.74 -9.33
CA ILE A 115 23.20 9.40 -8.75
C ILE A 115 22.20 8.39 -9.33
N LEU A 116 20.94 8.78 -9.54
CA LEU A 116 19.90 7.88 -10.04
C LEU A 116 20.24 7.36 -11.45
N GLU A 117 20.59 8.26 -12.37
CA GLU A 117 20.90 7.91 -13.77
C GLU A 117 22.18 7.07 -13.90
N THR A 118 23.12 7.22 -12.96
CA THR A 118 24.36 6.43 -12.95
C THR A 118 24.21 5.07 -12.29
N LEU A 119 23.24 4.92 -11.37
CA LEU A 119 23.01 3.70 -10.60
C LEU A 119 22.05 2.73 -11.31
N LEU A 120 20.96 3.24 -11.88
CA LEU A 120 19.92 2.41 -12.50
C LEU A 120 20.20 2.19 -13.98
N PHE A 121 19.85 0.99 -14.48
CA PHE A 121 20.02 0.66 -15.90
C PHE A 121 19.18 1.55 -16.84
N THR A 122 18.18 2.25 -16.31
CA THR A 122 17.29 3.16 -17.04
C THR A 122 17.97 4.46 -17.45
N GLY A 123 19.09 4.84 -16.83
CA GLY A 123 19.91 5.98 -17.26
C GLY A 123 19.14 7.30 -17.33
N GLU A 124 19.42 8.09 -18.36
CA GLU A 124 18.77 9.39 -18.65
C GLU A 124 17.23 9.31 -18.83
N TYR A 125 16.69 8.12 -19.14
CA TYR A 125 15.25 7.92 -19.30
C TYR A 125 14.50 7.71 -17.98
N SER A 126 15.22 7.64 -16.85
CA SER A 126 14.65 7.30 -15.53
C SER A 126 13.48 8.22 -15.13
N MET A 127 13.66 9.53 -15.25
CA MET A 127 12.62 10.49 -14.89
C MET A 127 11.47 10.54 -15.91
N GLU A 128 11.76 10.29 -17.18
CA GLU A 128 10.73 10.16 -18.21
C GLU A 128 9.84 8.95 -17.96
N LEU A 129 10.41 7.80 -17.58
CA LEU A 129 9.67 6.58 -17.22
C LEU A 129 8.74 6.83 -16.03
N SER A 130 9.23 7.48 -14.98
CA SER A 130 8.42 7.86 -13.82
C SER A 130 7.26 8.78 -14.23
N SER A 131 7.53 9.79 -15.06
CA SER A 131 6.48 10.69 -15.59
C SER A 131 5.49 9.98 -16.51
N HIS A 132 5.93 8.99 -17.29
CA HIS A 132 5.06 8.22 -18.16
C HIS A 132 4.06 7.39 -17.34
N LEU A 133 4.55 6.70 -16.30
CA LEU A 133 3.74 5.86 -15.43
C LEU A 133 2.80 6.68 -14.52
N TYR A 134 3.14 7.93 -14.22
CA TYR A 134 2.23 8.84 -13.50
C TYR A 134 0.88 9.05 -14.21
N LYS A 135 0.79 8.83 -15.52
CA LYS A 135 -0.48 8.93 -16.26
C LYS A 135 -1.52 7.91 -15.80
N GLU A 136 -1.08 6.79 -15.23
CA GLU A 136 -1.92 5.72 -14.72
C GLU A 136 -2.22 5.91 -13.22
N TRP A 137 -1.52 6.83 -12.54
CA TRP A 137 -1.64 7.02 -11.11
C TRP A 137 -3.00 7.62 -10.73
N ARG A 138 -3.58 7.07 -9.66
CA ARG A 138 -4.92 7.41 -9.17
C ARG A 138 -4.92 7.51 -7.66
N PHE A 139 -5.22 8.68 -7.12
CA PHE A 139 -5.24 8.94 -5.67
C PHE A 139 -6.20 8.01 -4.92
N ASP A 140 -7.40 7.79 -5.48
CA ASP A 140 -8.43 6.89 -4.94
C ASP A 140 -8.01 5.41 -4.94
N LYS A 141 -6.93 5.06 -5.64
CA LYS A 141 -6.36 3.70 -5.68
C LYS A 141 -5.15 3.51 -4.78
N GLN A 142 -4.76 4.54 -4.02
CA GLN A 142 -3.62 4.45 -3.10
C GLN A 142 -4.02 3.97 -1.69
N ALA A 143 -5.33 3.87 -1.42
CA ALA A 143 -5.82 3.26 -0.19
C ALA A 143 -5.48 1.77 -0.20
N LEU A 144 -4.95 1.27 0.92
CA LEU A 144 -4.37 -0.08 0.98
C LEU A 144 -5.39 -1.19 0.68
N PRO A 145 -6.63 -1.16 1.20
CA PRO A 145 -7.64 -2.17 0.85
C PRO A 145 -7.94 -2.19 -0.66
N GLU A 146 -8.09 -1.02 -1.27
CA GLU A 146 -8.38 -0.86 -2.70
C GLU A 146 -7.24 -1.34 -3.58
N ASP A 147 -5.99 -1.03 -3.21
CA ASP A 147 -4.80 -1.54 -3.90
C ASP A 147 -4.72 -3.07 -3.85
N LEU A 148 -4.96 -3.67 -2.67
CA LEU A 148 -4.95 -5.12 -2.50
C LEU A 148 -6.04 -5.81 -3.32
N LEU A 149 -7.25 -5.23 -3.37
CA LEU A 149 -8.36 -5.73 -4.19
C LEU A 149 -8.02 -5.63 -5.68
N GLU A 150 -7.50 -4.48 -6.13
CA GLU A 150 -7.17 -4.24 -7.55
C GLU A 150 -6.08 -5.16 -8.07
N ARG A 151 -5.07 -5.46 -7.24
CA ARG A 151 -4.01 -6.43 -7.57
C ARG A 151 -4.45 -7.89 -7.44
N GLY A 152 -5.69 -8.15 -7.01
CA GLY A 152 -6.19 -9.51 -6.77
C GLY A 152 -5.51 -10.21 -5.58
N MET A 153 -4.94 -9.44 -4.66
CA MET A 153 -4.27 -9.94 -3.46
C MET A 153 -5.20 -10.01 -2.24
N ALA A 154 -6.43 -9.51 -2.38
CA ALA A 154 -7.50 -9.67 -1.41
C ALA A 154 -8.87 -9.81 -2.09
N LYS A 155 -9.88 -10.21 -1.33
CA LYS A 155 -11.29 -10.30 -1.72
C LYS A 155 -12.15 -9.60 -0.68
N LEU A 156 -13.34 -9.14 -1.05
CA LEU A 156 -14.28 -8.61 -0.06
C LEU A 156 -14.70 -9.70 0.92
N ARG A 157 -14.65 -9.40 2.21
CA ARG A 157 -15.07 -10.33 3.27
C ARG A 157 -16.59 -10.46 3.24
N VAL A 158 -17.09 -11.65 2.90
CA VAL A 158 -18.53 -11.95 2.99
C VAL A 158 -18.83 -12.26 4.45
N ARG A 159 -19.72 -11.49 5.09
CA ARG A 159 -20.23 -11.86 6.42
C ARG A 159 -21.02 -13.16 6.27
N ASP A 160 -20.57 -14.24 6.89
CA ASP A 160 -21.39 -15.44 7.02
C ASP A 160 -22.72 -15.06 7.65
N GLU A 161 -23.83 -15.33 6.95
CA GLU A 161 -25.17 -15.18 7.50
C GLU A 161 -25.24 -15.99 8.80
N VAL A 162 -25.66 -15.35 9.88
CA VAL A 162 -25.82 -15.94 11.21
C VAL A 162 -26.56 -17.27 11.08
N VAL A 163 -25.86 -18.39 11.24
CA VAL A 163 -26.48 -19.70 11.37
C VAL A 163 -27.18 -19.72 12.72
N SER A 164 -28.49 -19.51 12.72
CA SER A 164 -29.34 -19.62 13.91
C SER A 164 -29.41 -21.08 14.35
N GLY A 165 -28.52 -21.50 15.25
CA GLY A 165 -28.66 -22.72 16.04
C GLY A 165 -29.55 -22.48 17.28
N PRO A 166 -30.28 -23.49 17.78
CA PRO A 166 -31.30 -23.29 18.80
C PRO A 166 -30.69 -22.88 20.15
N MET A 167 -31.19 -21.78 20.70
CA MET A 167 -30.83 -21.25 22.03
C MET A 167 -31.12 -22.28 23.13
N GLU A 168 -30.08 -22.73 23.84
CA GLU A 168 -30.23 -23.41 25.12
C GLU A 168 -30.38 -22.36 26.23
N GLN A 169 -31.52 -22.39 26.94
CA GLN A 169 -31.80 -21.48 28.04
C GLN A 169 -30.96 -21.85 29.27
N VAL A 170 -29.97 -21.02 29.60
CA VAL A 170 -29.29 -21.08 30.89
C VAL A 170 -29.88 -19.99 31.78
N GLU A 171 -30.67 -20.39 32.78
CA GLU A 171 -31.15 -19.52 33.85
C GLU A 171 -29.94 -18.96 34.64
N ARG A 172 -29.88 -17.63 34.82
CA ARG A 172 -28.95 -16.98 35.75
C ARG A 172 -29.69 -16.41 36.94
N ASP A 173 -29.25 -16.85 38.11
CA ASP A 173 -29.66 -16.39 39.43
C ASP A 173 -29.47 -14.88 39.63
N LYS A 174 -30.43 -14.26 40.33
CA LYS A 174 -30.44 -12.84 40.69
C LYS A 174 -29.83 -12.66 42.08
N SER A 175 -28.70 -11.95 42.21
CA SER A 175 -28.45 -11.09 43.39
C SER A 175 -27.39 -9.99 43.14
N SER A 176 -27.79 -8.74 43.47
CA SER A 176 -27.01 -7.52 43.85
C SER A 176 -25.82 -7.07 42.96
N ASN A 177 -25.62 -5.83 42.52
CA ASN A 177 -25.97 -4.51 43.05
C ASN A 177 -25.86 -3.42 41.93
N LYS A 178 -26.68 -2.37 42.04
CA LYS A 178 -26.59 -1.05 41.35
C LYS A 178 -25.29 -0.31 41.80
N ALA A 179 -24.59 0.58 41.09
CA ALA A 179 -24.86 1.50 39.98
C ALA A 179 -23.54 2.04 39.36
N ALA A 180 -23.67 2.87 38.31
CA ALA A 180 -22.71 3.78 37.65
C ALA A 180 -22.05 3.22 36.37
N THR A 181 -22.74 3.28 35.22
CA THR A 181 -22.72 4.35 34.20
C THR A 181 -21.40 4.49 33.43
N GLY A 182 -21.48 4.18 32.13
CA GLY A 182 -20.98 5.08 31.10
C GLY A 182 -19.60 4.78 30.53
N ALA A 183 -19.54 3.77 29.67
CA ALA A 183 -18.87 3.74 28.37
C ALA A 183 -18.53 2.28 28.09
N GLU A 184 -19.46 1.56 27.47
CA GLU A 184 -19.04 0.39 26.69
C GLU A 184 -18.05 0.93 25.67
N GLN A 185 -16.78 0.56 25.83
CA GLN A 185 -15.86 0.52 24.71
C GLN A 185 -16.52 -0.41 23.68
N LYS A 186 -17.33 0.15 22.79
CA LYS A 186 -17.54 -0.46 21.50
C LYS A 186 -16.16 -0.51 20.90
N MET A 187 -15.55 -1.67 21.01
CA MET A 187 -14.47 -2.10 20.16
C MET A 187 -15.05 -2.00 18.75
N PHE A 188 -14.89 -0.84 18.13
CA PHE A 188 -15.15 -0.68 16.72
C PHE A 188 -14.00 -1.43 16.07
N GLU A 189 -14.22 -2.73 15.86
CA GLU A 189 -13.55 -3.44 14.79
C GLU A 189 -13.90 -2.66 13.52
N VAL A 190 -13.01 -1.76 13.12
CA VAL A 190 -12.86 -1.38 11.72
C VAL A 190 -12.23 -2.61 11.07
N ASP A 191 -13.09 -3.61 10.93
CA ASP A 191 -12.84 -4.92 10.38
C ASP A 191 -12.42 -4.63 8.94
N ALA A 192 -11.15 -4.82 8.63
CA ALA A 192 -10.68 -4.58 7.27
C ALA A 192 -11.61 -5.34 6.33
N GLU A 193 -12.28 -4.62 5.41
CA GLU A 193 -13.35 -5.17 4.57
C GLU A 193 -12.85 -6.24 3.58
N VAL A 194 -11.57 -6.62 3.70
CA VAL A 194 -10.84 -7.46 2.77
C VAL A 194 -10.22 -8.67 3.47
N GLU A 195 -10.36 -9.82 2.83
CA GLU A 195 -9.72 -11.09 3.17
C GLU A 195 -8.55 -11.33 2.21
N LEU A 196 -7.34 -11.54 2.74
CA LEU A 196 -6.15 -11.73 1.92
C LEU A 196 -6.19 -13.07 1.17
N VAL A 197 -5.79 -13.04 -0.10
CA VAL A 197 -5.62 -14.26 -0.90
C VAL A 197 -4.44 -15.10 -0.40
N LEU A 198 -3.41 -14.43 0.11
CA LEU A 198 -2.28 -15.05 0.78
C LEU A 198 -2.35 -14.69 2.26
N GLU A 199 -2.68 -15.66 3.12
CA GLU A 199 -2.79 -15.46 4.57
C GLU A 199 -1.50 -14.91 5.18
N ASP A 200 -0.35 -15.40 4.69
CA ASP A 200 0.98 -14.98 5.11
C ASP A 200 1.60 -13.99 4.11
N TYR A 201 0.96 -12.83 3.95
CA TYR A 201 1.49 -11.69 3.20
C TYR A 201 1.86 -10.55 4.16
N PRO A 202 3.12 -10.49 4.66
CA PRO A 202 3.49 -9.62 5.77
C PRO A 202 3.19 -8.14 5.55
N TYR A 203 3.53 -7.60 4.37
CA TYR A 203 3.24 -6.20 4.03
C TYR A 203 1.74 -5.87 4.12
N ALA A 204 0.89 -6.74 3.56
CA ALA A 204 -0.55 -6.49 3.53
C ALA A 204 -1.16 -6.64 4.92
N LYS A 205 -0.75 -7.68 5.67
CA LYS A 205 -1.24 -7.94 7.03
C LYS A 205 -0.90 -6.78 7.97
N ASP A 206 0.37 -6.44 8.08
CA ASP A 206 0.82 -5.37 8.96
C ASP A 206 0.28 -4.01 8.46
N GLY A 207 0.24 -3.82 7.15
CA GLY A 207 -0.28 -2.61 6.53
C GLY A 207 -1.75 -2.36 6.86
N ILE A 208 -2.58 -3.41 6.85
CA ILE A 208 -4.00 -3.32 7.19
C ILE A 208 -4.19 -2.86 8.63
N GLU A 209 -3.41 -3.40 9.58
CA GLU A 209 -3.47 -2.99 10.98
C GLU A 209 -3.14 -1.49 11.15
N ILE A 210 -2.09 -1.03 10.47
CA ILE A 210 -1.70 0.39 10.49
C ILE A 210 -2.74 1.28 9.79
N TRP A 211 -3.27 0.83 8.66
CA TRP A 211 -4.32 1.54 7.92
C TRP A 211 -5.56 1.75 8.79
N THR A 212 -6.07 0.67 9.39
CA THR A 212 -7.22 0.69 10.30
C THR A 212 -6.99 1.65 11.48
N ALA A 213 -5.79 1.64 12.07
CA ALA A 213 -5.47 2.55 13.16
C ALA A 213 -5.48 4.03 12.72
N ILE A 214 -4.92 4.34 11.55
CA ILE A 214 -4.92 5.70 10.98
C ILE A 214 -6.34 6.15 10.65
N GLU A 215 -7.13 5.29 10.00
CA GLU A 215 -8.52 5.59 9.63
C GLU A 215 -9.38 5.88 10.87
N THR A 216 -9.25 5.05 11.91
CA THR A 216 -9.95 5.24 13.19
C THR A 216 -9.59 6.59 13.81
N TRP A 217 -8.29 6.88 13.92
CA TRP A 217 -7.80 8.14 14.48
C TRP A 217 -8.29 9.37 13.69
N VAL A 218 -8.16 9.33 12.36
CA VAL A 218 -8.57 10.44 11.49
C VAL A 218 -10.08 10.65 11.57
N THR A 219 -10.86 9.58 11.62
CA THR A 219 -12.33 9.65 11.77
C THR A 219 -12.72 10.32 13.08
N GLU A 220 -12.16 9.87 14.21
CA GLU A 220 -12.40 10.47 15.51
C GLU A 220 -11.97 11.94 15.56
N TYR A 221 -10.79 12.26 15.02
CA TYR A 221 -10.29 13.63 14.96
C TYR A 221 -11.23 14.54 14.17
N CYS A 222 -11.65 14.13 12.98
CA CYS A 222 -12.55 14.90 12.13
C CYS A 222 -13.92 15.13 12.79
N ASN A 223 -14.47 14.12 13.47
CA ASN A 223 -15.77 14.21 14.15
C ASN A 223 -15.80 15.24 15.28
N VAL A 224 -14.64 15.65 15.83
CA VAL A 224 -14.57 16.74 16.82
C VAL A 224 -14.83 18.11 16.19
N PHE A 225 -14.41 18.33 14.94
CA PHE A 225 -14.44 19.63 14.28
C PHE A 225 -15.51 19.76 13.19
N TYR A 226 -15.96 18.64 12.61
CA TYR A 226 -16.91 18.59 11.51
C TYR A 226 -18.10 17.69 11.90
N LEU A 227 -19.23 18.30 12.26
CA LEU A 227 -20.41 17.58 12.81
C LEU A 227 -21.32 16.98 11.73
N ASN A 228 -21.20 17.45 10.50
CA ASN A 228 -21.99 17.03 9.36
C ASN A 228 -21.26 17.42 8.06
N ASP A 229 -21.78 16.95 6.92
CA ASP A 229 -21.23 17.25 5.59
C ASP A 229 -21.62 18.66 5.08
N MET A 230 -22.49 19.37 5.80
CA MET A 230 -23.02 20.67 5.42
C MET A 230 -22.79 21.68 6.54
N MET A 231 -21.61 22.29 6.49
CA MET A 231 -21.13 23.44 7.29
C MET A 231 -22.11 23.98 8.35
#